data_AF-A0AAW5PCU8-F1
#
_entry.id   AF-A0AAW5PCU8-F1
#
_cell.length_a   1.000
_cell.length_b   1.000
_cell.length_c   1.000
_cell.angle_alpha   90.00
_cell.angle_beta   90.00
_cell.angle_gamma   90.00
#
_symmetry.space_group_name_H-M   'P 1'
#
loop_
_entity.id
_entity.type
_entity.pdbx_description
1 polymer ?
#
loop_
_entity_poly.entity_id
_entity_poly.type
_entity_poly.pdbx_seq_one_letter_code
_entity_poly.pdbx_strand_id
1 'polypeptide(L)'
;MPQSSRRQNRSGTLVFANWNYVLLLIGVALIVVGFTAMYLEGQYLGFISLYVSPVLIIGGYAEIIYALLWAPDEQSAVEEQ
;
A
#
# COMPACT_ATOMS: atom_id res chain seq x y z
N MET A 1 -44.86 13.46 -14.80
CA MET A 1 -43.66 14.04 -14.17
C MET A 1 -42.56 12.99 -14.21
N PRO A 2 -41.40 13.22 -14.84
CA PRO A 2 -40.34 12.22 -14.86
C PRO A 2 -39.59 12.28 -13.52
N GLN A 3 -39.57 11.16 -12.79
CA GLN A 3 -38.77 11.03 -11.59
C GLN A 3 -37.30 10.93 -12.00
N SER A 4 -36.51 11.94 -11.63
CA SER A 4 -35.06 11.94 -11.79
C SER A 4 -34.48 10.77 -10.99
N SER A 5 -34.00 9.76 -11.69
CA SER A 5 -33.24 8.65 -11.11
C SER A 5 -32.00 9.22 -10.42
N ARG A 6 -32.04 9.26 -9.08
CA ARG A 6 -30.87 9.55 -8.24
C ARG A 6 -29.80 8.54 -8.62
N ARG A 7 -28.77 8.99 -9.33
CA ARG A 7 -27.58 8.21 -9.64
C ARG A 7 -26.89 7.93 -8.31
N GLN A 8 -27.27 6.82 -7.70
CA GLN A 8 -26.68 6.31 -6.47
C GLN A 8 -25.23 6.01 -6.82
N ASN A 9 -24.36 6.95 -6.46
CA ASN A 9 -22.93 6.80 -6.58
C ASN A 9 -22.58 5.64 -5.65
N ARG A 10 -22.55 4.42 -6.21
CA ARG A 10 -21.97 3.25 -5.55
C ARG A 10 -20.49 3.59 -5.45
N SER A 11 -20.14 4.34 -4.42
CA SER A 11 -18.77 4.41 -3.93
C SER A 11 -18.45 2.96 -3.63
N GLY A 12 -17.76 2.31 -4.56
CA GLY A 12 -17.38 0.91 -4.40
C GLY A 12 -16.73 0.80 -3.04
N THR A 13 -17.26 -0.09 -2.20
CA THR A 13 -16.75 -0.33 -0.86
C THR A 13 -15.26 -0.61 -1.02
N LEU A 14 -14.43 0.38 -0.70
CA LEU A 14 -13.00 0.19 -0.76
C LEU A 14 -12.69 -0.85 0.32
N VAL A 15 -11.96 -1.90 -0.06
CA VAL A 15 -11.64 -3.01 0.83
C VAL A 15 -10.81 -2.52 2.03
N PHE A 16 -10.15 -1.37 1.88
CA PHE A 16 -9.39 -0.69 2.92
C PHE A 16 -9.68 0.82 2.94
N ALA A 17 -9.32 1.50 4.02
CA ALA A 17 -9.34 2.96 4.06
C ALA A 17 -8.34 3.55 3.06
N ASN A 18 -8.61 4.77 2.56
CA ASN A 18 -7.72 5.47 1.62
C ASN A 18 -6.25 5.54 2.11
N TRP A 19 -6.05 5.62 3.42
CA TRP A 19 -4.72 5.68 4.02
C TRP A 19 -3.91 4.38 3.81
N ASN A 20 -4.55 3.22 3.90
CA ASN A 20 -3.90 1.93 3.67
C ASN A 20 -3.37 1.79 2.26
N TYR A 21 -4.08 2.32 1.28
CA TYR A 21 -3.60 2.32 -0.10
C TYR A 21 -2.35 3.18 -0.28
N VAL A 22 -2.21 4.27 0.48
CA VAL A 22 -0.99 5.10 0.48
C VAL A 22 0.17 4.31 1.11
N LEU A 23 -0.05 3.67 2.26
CA LEU A 23 0.97 2.84 2.91
C LEU A 23 1.40 1.67 2.00
N LEU A 24 0.45 1.04 1.32
CA LEU A 24 0.73 -0.03 0.35
C LEU A 24 1.57 0.48 -0.81
N LEU A 25 1.28 1.67 -1.34
CA LEU A 25 2.06 2.31 -2.40
C LEU A 25 3.49 2.62 -1.93
N ILE A 26 3.65 3.11 -0.69
CA ILE A 26 4.96 3.33 -0.07
C ILE A 26 5.75 2.02 -0.01
N GLY A 27 5.14 0.94 0.47
CA GLY A 27 5.79 -0.37 0.53
C GLY A 27 6.24 -0.89 -0.84
N VAL A 28 5.39 -0.75 -1.87
CA VAL A 28 5.75 -1.07 -3.26
C VAL A 28 6.89 -0.20 -3.76
N ALA A 29 6.86 1.10 -3.49
CA ALA A 29 7.91 2.03 -3.89
C ALA A 29 9.26 1.67 -3.26
N LEU A 30 9.30 1.27 -1.99
CA LEU A 30 10.52 0.82 -1.32
C LEU A 30 11.13 -0.40 -2.02
N ILE A 31 10.30 -1.39 -2.39
CA ILE A 31 10.76 -2.57 -3.13
C ILE A 31 11.34 -2.17 -4.50
N VAL A 32 10.63 -1.32 -5.25
CA VAL A 32 11.08 -0.83 -6.56
C VAL A 32 12.40 -0.08 -6.43
N VAL A 33 12.55 0.78 -5.41
CA VAL A 33 13.79 1.52 -5.15
C VAL A 33 14.92 0.58 -4.79
N GLY A 34 14.68 -0.44 -3.94
CA GLY A 34 15.68 -1.45 -3.60
C GLY A 34 16.23 -2.18 -4.83
N PHE A 35 15.35 -2.66 -5.71
CA PHE A 35 15.78 -3.31 -6.95
C PHE A 35 16.40 -2.36 -7.96
N THR A 36 15.90 -1.13 -8.04
CA THR A 36 16.46 -0.11 -8.95
C THR A 36 17.86 0.31 -8.49
N ALA A 37 18.09 0.44 -7.19
CA ALA A 37 19.41 0.74 -6.64
C ALA A 37 20.41 -0.38 -6.96
N MET A 38 20.01 -1.65 -6.81
CA MET A 38 20.80 -2.80 -7.23
C MET A 38 21.11 -2.76 -8.75
N TYR A 39 20.12 -2.42 -9.56
CA TYR A 39 20.30 -2.31 -11.02
C TYR A 39 21.29 -1.20 -11.40
N LEU A 40 21.20 -0.03 -10.76
CA LEU A 40 22.09 1.10 -11.01
C LEU A 40 23.53 0.85 -10.53
N GLU A 41 23.70 0.11 -9.44
CA GLU A 41 25.04 -0.28 -8.96
C GLU A 41 25.73 -1.22 -9.97
N GLY A 42 24.97 -2.09 -10.64
CA GLY A 42 25.49 -2.99 -11.68
C GLY A 42 26.50 -4.03 -11.19
N GLN A 43 26.75 -4.10 -9.87
CA GLN A 43 27.68 -5.02 -9.23
C GLN A 43 26.93 -5.85 -8.20
N TYR A 44 26.78 -7.15 -8.44
CA TYR A 44 26.00 -8.01 -7.55
C TYR A 44 26.64 -8.15 -6.15
N LEU A 45 27.97 -8.04 -6.05
CA LEU A 45 28.74 -7.98 -4.79
C LEU A 45 28.98 -6.56 -4.30
N GLY A 46 28.32 -5.57 -4.91
CA GLY A 46 28.38 -4.20 -4.47
C GLY A 46 27.74 -4.02 -3.09
N PHE A 47 28.14 -2.97 -2.39
CA PHE A 47 27.68 -2.69 -1.05
C PHE A 47 26.16 -2.43 -1.03
N ILE A 48 25.63 -1.77 -2.07
CA ILE A 48 24.21 -1.46 -2.16
C ILE A 48 23.41 -2.74 -2.42
N SER A 49 23.87 -3.60 -3.32
CA SER A 49 23.25 -4.87 -3.67
C SER A 49 23.24 -5.87 -2.51
N LEU A 50 24.35 -5.98 -1.76
CA LEU A 50 24.47 -6.95 -0.67
C LEU A 50 23.84 -6.52 0.66
N TYR A 51 23.82 -5.23 0.95
CA TYR A 51 23.39 -4.75 2.28
C TYR A 51 22.19 -3.81 2.23
N VAL A 52 22.20 -2.80 1.36
CA VAL A 52 21.17 -1.75 1.35
C VAL A 52 19.87 -2.26 0.73
N SER A 53 19.97 -2.92 -0.43
CA SER A 53 18.83 -3.39 -1.22
C SER A 53 18.03 -4.46 -0.47
N PRO A 54 18.65 -5.49 0.16
CA PRO A 54 17.90 -6.49 0.91
C PRO A 54 17.14 -5.88 2.09
N VAL A 55 17.74 -4.93 2.81
CA VAL A 55 17.08 -4.22 3.93
C VAL A 55 15.90 -3.39 3.44
N LEU A 56 16.06 -2.65 2.33
CA LEU A 56 14.97 -1.88 1.72
C LEU A 56 13.81 -2.77 1.27
N ILE A 57 14.11 -3.90 0.62
CA ILE A 57 13.10 -4.82 0.11
C ILE A 57 12.34 -5.47 1.28
N ILE A 58 13.04 -5.93 2.32
CA ILE A 58 12.41 -6.47 3.53
C ILE A 58 11.54 -5.41 4.22
N GLY A 59 12.04 -4.17 4.33
CA GLY A 59 11.27 -3.04 4.86
C GLY A 59 10.01 -2.77 4.05
N GLY A 60 10.10 -2.80 2.72
CA GLY A 60 8.95 -2.65 1.84
C GLY A 60 7.91 -3.76 2.00
N TYR A 61 8.33 -5.01 2.16
CA TYR A 61 7.41 -6.11 2.47
C TYR A 61 6.77 -5.98 3.85
N ALA A 62 7.54 -5.57 4.86
CA ALA A 62 7.00 -5.32 6.20
C ALA A 62 5.94 -4.20 6.18
N GLU A 63 6.19 -3.13 5.42
CA GLU A 63 5.25 -2.03 5.22
C GLU A 63 3.97 -2.49 4.53
N ILE A 64 4.07 -3.32 3.48
CA ILE A 64 2.89 -3.90 2.81
C ILE A 64 2.09 -4.76 3.79
N ILE A 65 2.76 -5.61 4.58
CA ILE A 65 2.09 -6.43 5.60
C ILE A 65 1.37 -5.53 6.61
N TYR A 66 2.03 -4.49 7.11
CA TYR A 66 1.43 -3.53 8.02
C TYR A 66 0.21 -2.83 7.40
N ALA A 67 0.33 -2.36 6.15
CA ALA A 67 -0.74 -1.72 5.41
C ALA A 67 -1.94 -2.65 5.17
N LEU A 68 -1.71 -3.96 5.03
CA LEU A 68 -2.78 -4.95 4.88
C LEU A 68 -3.43 -5.32 6.22
N LEU A 69 -2.64 -5.41 7.29
CA LEU A 69 -3.11 -5.76 8.62
C LEU A 69 -3.83 -4.61 9.33
N TRP A 70 -3.56 -3.36 8.94
CA TRP A 70 -4.25 -2.19 9.46
C TRP A 70 -5.68 -2.12 8.92
N ALA A 71 -6.59 -3.00 9.32
CA ALA A 71 -8.00 -2.77 9.04
C ALA A 71 -8.52 -1.71 10.03
N PRO A 72 -9.07 -0.56 9.60
CA PRO A 72 -9.93 0.20 10.48
C PRO A 72 -11.13 -0.70 10.78
N ASP A 73 -11.29 -1.09 12.04
CA ASP A 73 -12.44 -1.89 12.47
C ASP A 73 -13.72 -1.27 11.92
N GLU A 74 -14.63 -2.08 11.38
CA GLU A 74 -16.01 -1.69 11.04
C GLU A 74 -16.81 -1.19 12.27
N GLN A 75 -16.16 -0.89 13.40
CA GLN A 75 -16.81 -0.56 14.66
C GLN A 75 -17.43 0.84 14.69
N SER A 76 -17.15 1.72 13.73
CA SER A 76 -17.80 3.05 13.68
C SER A 76 -19.14 3.07 12.93
N ALA A 77 -19.61 1.94 12.40
CA ALA A 77 -20.92 1.87 11.70
C ALA A 77 -22.05 1.27 12.56
N VAL A 78 -21.78 0.91 13.83
CA VAL A 78 -22.74 0.22 14.72
C VAL A 78 -23.11 1.05 15.96
N GLU A 79 -22.49 2.22 16.21
CA GLU A 79 -22.84 3.08 17.36
C GLU A 79 -23.95 4.13 17.08
N GLU A 80 -24.54 4.16 15.88
CA GLU A 80 -25.66 5.07 15.54
C GLU A 80 -26.93 4.36 15.05
N GLN A 81 -27.24 3.15 15.52
CA GLN A 81 -28.57 2.54 15.33
C GLN A 81 -29.18 2.00 16.63
#